data_AF-A0A947UKZ8-F1
#
_entry.id   AF-A0A947UKZ8-F1
#
_cell.length_a   1.000
_cell.length_b   1.000
_cell.length_c   1.000
_cell.angle_alpha   90.00
_cell.angle_beta   90.00
_cell.angle_gamma   90.00
#
_symmetry.space_group_name_H-M   'P 1'
#
loop_
_entity.id
_entity.type
_entity.pdbx_description
1 polymer ?
#
loop_
_entity_poly.entity_id
_entity_poly.type
_entity_poly.pdbx_seq_one_letter_code
_entity_poly.pdbx_strand_id
1 'polypeptide(L)'
;MNAFRILISALVIHMAGTAVAQAQNYSPEAIDSLRYMIEEEKLAGDVYRSFGTLYPTIMPFRNIPRSEDTHVAALVGQANLIGLDISDLTSLAAGQFHDPSLQSLYQSLVAQGSTSSFAALTVGKNIELLDIADLTAARALIPVDSSLYTVYGNLMNASNKHLTAFNTWLAVTPVPAVPEPETYAMLLAGLAIIGGMARRSQPR
;
A
#
# COMPACT_ATOMS: atom_id res chain seq x y z
N MET A 1 66.63 -40.86 29.12
CA MET A 1 65.99 -41.81 28.17
C MET A 1 64.48 -41.74 28.39
N ASN A 2 63.72 -41.82 27.29
CA ASN A 2 62.25 -41.87 27.15
C ASN A 2 61.55 -40.49 27.23
N ALA A 3 61.34 -39.76 26.14
CA ALA A 3 60.51 -39.98 24.93
C ALA A 3 59.08 -39.41 25.05
N PHE A 4 58.91 -38.25 24.42
CA PHE A 4 57.79 -37.80 23.57
C PHE A 4 56.36 -38.32 23.87
N ARG A 5 55.43 -37.39 24.12
CA ARG A 5 54.08 -37.40 23.54
C ARG A 5 53.42 -36.02 23.61
N ILE A 6 53.31 -35.41 22.43
CA ILE A 6 52.54 -34.20 22.13
C ILE A 6 51.06 -34.59 22.02
N LEU A 7 50.17 -33.89 22.71
CA LEU A 7 48.75 -33.84 22.39
C LEU A 7 48.35 -32.36 22.30
N ILE A 8 48.16 -31.92 21.06
CA ILE A 8 47.55 -30.64 20.70
C ILE A 8 46.04 -30.83 20.85
N SER A 9 45.43 -30.23 21.87
CA SER A 9 43.98 -30.07 21.92
C SER A 9 43.65 -28.68 21.38
N ALA A 10 43.30 -28.63 20.08
CA ALA A 10 42.74 -27.45 19.46
C ALA A 10 41.33 -27.22 20.02
N LEU A 11 41.19 -26.29 20.97
CA LEU A 11 39.89 -25.78 21.36
C LEU A 11 39.40 -24.81 20.28
N VAL A 12 38.44 -25.29 19.51
CA VAL A 12 37.69 -24.50 18.54
C VAL A 12 36.68 -23.63 19.30
N ILE A 13 36.96 -22.33 19.41
CA ILE A 13 35.95 -21.33 19.77
C ILE A 13 35.40 -20.78 18.45
N HIS A 14 34.35 -21.41 17.91
CA HIS A 14 33.57 -20.78 16.86
C HIS A 14 32.70 -19.69 17.51
N MET A 15 32.99 -18.44 17.15
CA MET A 15 32.17 -17.28 17.48
C MET A 15 30.78 -17.46 16.83
N ALA A 16 29.79 -17.81 17.63
CA ALA A 16 28.40 -17.60 17.25
C ALA A 16 28.10 -16.10 17.38
N GLY A 17 28.46 -15.34 16.34
CA GLY A 17 27.92 -14.00 16.17
C GLY A 17 26.42 -14.13 15.95
N THR A 18 25.64 -13.88 16.99
CA THR A 18 24.22 -13.57 16.84
C THR A 18 24.14 -12.31 15.99
N ALA A 19 23.83 -12.45 14.70
CA ALA A 19 23.34 -11.35 13.91
C ALA A 19 21.99 -10.94 14.52
N VAL A 20 22.04 -10.02 15.48
CA VAL A 20 20.85 -9.24 15.84
C VAL A 20 20.51 -8.52 14.56
N ALA A 21 19.39 -8.88 13.93
CA ALA A 21 18.85 -8.11 12.81
C ALA A 21 18.80 -6.66 13.29
N GLN A 22 19.61 -5.80 12.67
CA GLN A 22 19.57 -4.37 12.96
C GLN A 22 18.14 -3.93 12.65
N ALA A 23 17.40 -3.49 13.67
CA ALA A 23 16.13 -2.81 13.43
C ALA A 23 16.43 -1.67 12.47
N GLN A 24 15.91 -1.77 11.25
CA GLN A 24 16.16 -0.76 10.24
C GLN A 24 15.40 0.50 10.66
N ASN A 25 16.13 1.49 11.17
CA ASN A 25 15.54 2.74 11.62
C ASN A 25 15.26 3.62 10.41
N TYR A 26 14.00 3.68 10.00
CA TYR A 26 13.51 4.63 9.01
C TYR A 26 13.29 6.02 9.64
N SER A 27 13.28 7.07 8.81
CA SER A 27 12.94 8.42 9.29
C SER A 27 11.46 8.49 9.70
N PRO A 28 11.07 9.46 10.54
CA PRO A 28 9.65 9.67 10.88
C PRO A 28 8.75 9.78 9.65
N GLU A 29 9.21 10.49 8.60
CA GLU A 29 8.45 10.66 7.37
C GLU A 29 8.24 9.33 6.62
N ALA A 30 9.25 8.45 6.63
CA ALA A 30 9.14 7.12 6.04
C ALA A 30 8.22 6.20 6.86
N ILE A 31 8.21 6.34 8.20
CA ILE A 31 7.27 5.63 9.07
C ILE A 31 5.84 6.09 8.82
N ASP A 32 5.60 7.40 8.78
CA ASP A 32 4.27 7.97 8.46
C ASP A 32 3.81 7.53 7.08
N SER A 33 4.72 7.51 6.10
CA SER A 33 4.42 7.01 4.76
C SER A 33 4.05 5.53 4.76
N LEU A 34 4.72 4.67 5.53
CA LEU A 34 4.36 3.25 5.63
C LEU A 34 2.96 3.06 6.24
N ARG A 35 2.63 3.82 7.29
CA ARG A 35 1.29 3.80 7.88
C ARG A 35 0.22 4.20 6.87
N TYR A 36 0.47 5.29 6.14
CA TYR A 36 -0.43 5.78 5.09
C TYR A 36 -0.63 4.72 3.99
N MET A 37 0.44 4.11 3.48
CA MET A 37 0.31 3.08 2.43
C MET A 37 -0.47 1.85 2.91
N ILE A 38 -0.36 1.45 4.19
CA ILE A 38 -1.19 0.36 4.75
C ILE A 38 -2.68 0.69 4.64
N GLU A 39 -3.05 1.93 4.96
CA GLU A 39 -4.44 2.38 4.90
C GLU A 39 -4.94 2.62 3.47
N GLU A 40 -4.07 3.11 2.57
CA GLU A 40 -4.41 3.32 1.15
C GLU A 40 -4.70 2.00 0.43
N GLU A 41 -3.87 0.97 0.64
CA GLU A 41 -4.10 -0.38 0.10
C GLU A 41 -5.40 -0.99 0.67
N LYS A 42 -5.68 -0.76 1.97
CA LYS A 42 -6.96 -1.14 2.58
C LYS A 42 -8.12 -0.39 1.94
N LEU A 43 -7.97 0.90 1.63
CA LEU A 43 -8.98 1.71 0.96
C LEU A 43 -9.30 1.16 -0.43
N ALA A 44 -8.28 0.81 -1.21
CA ALA A 44 -8.47 0.16 -2.51
C ALA A 44 -9.30 -1.13 -2.36
N GLY A 45 -8.89 -2.02 -1.45
CA GLY A 45 -9.60 -3.27 -1.17
C GLY A 45 -11.06 -3.06 -0.75
N ASP A 46 -11.31 -2.14 0.17
CA ASP A 46 -12.66 -1.84 0.69
C ASP A 46 -13.56 -1.22 -0.39
N VAL A 47 -13.05 -0.29 -1.19
CA VAL A 47 -13.79 0.31 -2.33
C VAL A 47 -14.13 -0.77 -3.35
N TYR A 48 -13.18 -1.62 -3.72
CA TYR A 48 -13.39 -2.67 -4.71
C TYR A 48 -14.40 -3.71 -4.25
N ARG A 49 -14.41 -4.09 -2.96
CA ARG A 49 -15.44 -4.98 -2.40
C ARG A 49 -16.83 -4.34 -2.41
N SER A 50 -16.92 -3.05 -2.12
CA SER A 50 -18.18 -2.29 -2.22
C SER A 50 -18.74 -2.35 -3.65
N PHE A 51 -17.91 -2.05 -4.65
CA PHE A 51 -18.32 -2.13 -6.05
C PHE A 51 -18.52 -3.56 -6.55
N GLY A 52 -17.84 -4.56 -6.01
CA GLY A 52 -18.09 -5.97 -6.32
C GLY A 52 -19.49 -6.42 -5.90
N THR A 53 -20.06 -5.78 -4.86
CA THR A 53 -21.45 -6.01 -4.44
C THR A 53 -22.45 -5.36 -5.39
N LEU A 54 -22.16 -4.13 -5.85
CA LEU A 54 -23.04 -3.38 -6.78
C LEU A 54 -22.95 -3.88 -8.22
N TYR A 55 -21.77 -4.29 -8.67
CA TYR A 55 -21.45 -4.64 -10.06
C TYR A 55 -20.78 -6.03 -10.14
N PRO A 56 -21.49 -7.11 -9.77
CA PRO A 56 -20.90 -8.45 -9.56
C PRO A 56 -20.34 -9.10 -10.84
N THR A 57 -20.69 -8.59 -12.02
CA THR A 57 -20.19 -9.08 -13.32
C THR A 57 -18.87 -8.42 -13.74
N ILE A 58 -18.44 -7.35 -13.07
CA ILE A 58 -17.20 -6.64 -13.38
C ILE A 58 -16.04 -7.34 -12.67
N MET A 59 -15.25 -8.06 -13.46
CA MET A 59 -14.20 -8.95 -12.97
C MET A 59 -13.12 -8.27 -12.10
N PRO A 60 -12.66 -7.04 -12.40
CA PRO A 60 -11.74 -6.30 -11.54
C PRO A 60 -12.18 -6.28 -10.07
N PHE A 61 -13.44 -5.90 -9.78
CA PHE A 61 -13.96 -5.81 -8.42
C PHE A 61 -14.10 -7.14 -7.68
N ARG A 62 -14.00 -8.27 -8.39
CA ARG A 62 -14.05 -9.61 -7.77
C ARG A 62 -12.67 -10.20 -7.50
N ASN A 63 -11.69 -9.83 -8.32
CA ASN A 63 -10.38 -10.46 -8.32
C ASN A 63 -9.33 -9.60 -7.61
N ILE A 64 -9.34 -8.29 -7.89
CA ILE A 64 -8.34 -7.33 -7.39
C ILE A 64 -8.38 -7.18 -5.87
N PRO A 65 -9.53 -7.18 -5.15
CA PRO A 65 -9.50 -7.04 -3.68
C PRO A 65 -8.63 -8.05 -2.93
N ARG A 66 -8.42 -9.26 -3.49
CA ARG A 66 -7.54 -10.27 -2.87
C ARG A 66 -6.06 -9.93 -3.06
N SER A 67 -5.74 -9.21 -4.14
CA SER A 67 -4.42 -8.61 -4.34
C SER A 67 -4.18 -7.52 -3.30
N GLU A 68 -5.17 -6.65 -3.06
CA GLU A 68 -5.06 -5.60 -2.04
C GLU A 68 -4.87 -6.18 -0.64
N ASP A 69 -5.56 -7.27 -0.28
CA ASP A 69 -5.30 -7.98 0.98
C ASP A 69 -3.83 -8.45 1.08
N THR A 70 -3.24 -8.85 -0.05
CA THR A 70 -1.83 -9.29 -0.12
C THR A 70 -0.89 -8.09 0.00
N HIS A 71 -1.24 -6.94 -0.55
CA HIS A 71 -0.47 -5.70 -0.41
C HIS A 71 -0.46 -5.23 1.05
N VAL A 72 -1.63 -5.13 1.69
CA VAL A 72 -1.77 -4.81 3.12
C VAL A 72 -0.94 -5.77 3.96
N ALA A 73 -1.05 -7.09 3.73
CA ALA A 73 -0.28 -8.09 4.46
C ALA A 73 1.24 -7.91 4.29
N ALA A 74 1.71 -7.56 3.09
CA ALA A 74 3.12 -7.32 2.82
C ALA A 74 3.64 -6.08 3.59
N LEU A 75 2.87 -4.99 3.62
CA LEU A 75 3.22 -3.77 4.35
C LEU A 75 3.18 -3.95 5.87
N VAL A 76 2.15 -4.64 6.38
CA VAL A 76 2.07 -5.09 7.78
C VAL A 76 3.29 -5.92 8.16
N GLY A 77 3.73 -6.81 7.27
CA GLY A 77 4.96 -7.58 7.44
C GLY A 77 6.19 -6.68 7.60
N GLN A 78 6.32 -5.62 6.78
CA GLN A 78 7.42 -4.66 6.90
C GLN A 78 7.34 -3.84 8.20
N ALA A 79 6.15 -3.40 8.61
CA ALA A 79 5.96 -2.70 9.89
C ALA A 79 6.38 -3.58 11.08
N ASN A 80 6.00 -4.85 11.08
CA ASN A 80 6.39 -5.81 12.12
C ASN A 80 7.91 -6.05 12.15
N LEU A 81 8.57 -6.12 10.99
CA LEU A 81 10.03 -6.32 10.91
C LEU A 81 10.83 -5.18 11.55
N ILE A 82 10.30 -3.95 11.53
CA ILE A 82 10.93 -2.78 12.15
C ILE A 82 10.37 -2.47 13.55
N GLY A 83 9.46 -3.29 14.07
CA GLY A 83 8.85 -3.10 15.40
C GLY A 83 7.86 -1.93 15.49
N LEU A 84 7.23 -1.54 14.39
CA LEU A 84 6.21 -0.48 14.35
C LEU A 84 4.84 -1.03 14.79
N ASP A 85 4.26 -0.44 15.84
CA ASP A 85 2.88 -0.76 16.24
C ASP A 85 1.87 -0.14 15.25
N ILE A 86 1.04 -1.00 14.67
CA ILE A 86 -0.01 -0.66 13.69
C ILE A 86 -1.37 -1.25 14.09
N SER A 87 -1.55 -1.59 15.38
CA SER A 87 -2.78 -2.19 15.89
C SER A 87 -4.00 -1.26 15.73
N ASP A 88 -3.77 0.05 15.76
CA ASP A 88 -4.77 1.09 15.52
C ASP A 88 -5.22 1.19 14.06
N LEU A 89 -4.42 0.70 13.10
CA LEU A 89 -4.79 0.62 11.68
C LEU A 89 -5.49 -0.71 11.36
N THR A 90 -4.93 -1.82 11.86
CA THR A 90 -5.35 -3.19 11.50
C THR A 90 -6.61 -3.67 12.23
N SER A 91 -7.03 -2.98 13.29
CA SER A 91 -8.27 -3.28 14.03
C SER A 91 -9.52 -2.60 13.47
N LEU A 92 -9.35 -1.68 12.50
CA LEU A 92 -10.46 -0.92 11.92
C LEU A 92 -11.32 -1.77 10.99
N ALA A 93 -12.64 -1.57 11.06
CA ALA A 93 -13.57 -2.26 10.19
C ALA A 93 -13.44 -1.80 8.71
N ALA A 94 -14.06 -2.55 7.80
CA ALA A 94 -14.16 -2.14 6.41
C ALA A 94 -14.79 -0.74 6.29
N GLY A 95 -14.20 0.12 5.46
CA GLY A 95 -14.63 1.51 5.27
C GLY A 95 -14.26 2.48 6.39
N GLN A 96 -13.55 2.02 7.43
CA GLN A 96 -13.01 2.85 8.51
C GLN A 96 -11.50 3.03 8.33
N PHE A 97 -11.04 4.27 8.54
CA PHE A 97 -9.63 4.68 8.40
C PHE A 97 -9.24 5.58 9.57
N HIS A 98 -8.02 5.42 10.05
CA HIS A 98 -7.40 6.27 11.04
C HIS A 98 -7.07 7.63 10.43
N ASP A 99 -6.48 7.65 9.22
CA ASP A 99 -6.24 8.89 8.50
C ASP A 99 -7.57 9.55 8.04
N PRO A 100 -7.88 10.77 8.51
CA PRO A 100 -9.15 11.42 8.19
C PRO A 100 -9.28 11.82 6.71
N SER A 101 -8.16 12.00 6.00
CA SER A 101 -8.16 12.27 4.56
C SER A 101 -8.53 11.02 3.77
N LEU A 102 -8.02 9.84 4.15
CA LEU A 102 -8.42 8.55 3.57
C LEU A 102 -9.86 8.21 3.91
N GLN A 103 -10.33 8.53 5.12
CA GLN A 103 -11.74 8.36 5.48
C GLN A 103 -12.68 9.16 4.58
N SER A 104 -12.32 10.42 4.30
CA SER A 104 -13.08 11.31 3.41
C SER A 104 -13.01 10.85 1.95
N LEU A 105 -11.82 10.41 1.53
CA LEU A 105 -11.60 9.86 0.19
C LEU A 105 -12.47 8.62 -0.04
N TYR A 106 -12.46 7.65 0.88
CA TYR A 106 -13.29 6.44 0.79
C TYR A 106 -14.77 6.78 0.56
N GLN A 107 -15.33 7.68 1.38
CA GLN A 107 -16.73 8.08 1.28
C GLN A 107 -17.04 8.70 -0.09
N SER A 108 -16.16 9.58 -0.58
CA SER A 108 -16.33 10.21 -1.89
C SER A 108 -16.23 9.20 -3.03
N LEU A 109 -15.25 8.30 -2.98
CA LEU A 109 -15.03 7.29 -4.02
C LEU A 109 -16.22 6.34 -4.11
N VAL A 110 -16.71 5.83 -2.97
CA VAL A 110 -17.89 4.96 -2.94
C VAL A 110 -19.12 5.69 -3.47
N ALA A 111 -19.35 6.94 -3.04
CA ALA A 111 -20.48 7.74 -3.53
C ALA A 111 -20.42 7.93 -5.05
N GLN A 112 -19.24 8.29 -5.58
CA GLN A 112 -19.03 8.48 -7.01
C GLN A 112 -19.23 7.18 -7.79
N GLY A 113 -18.57 6.09 -7.39
CA GLY A 113 -18.61 4.85 -8.15
C GLY A 113 -19.95 4.12 -8.06
N SER A 114 -20.77 4.41 -7.06
CA SER A 114 -22.12 3.84 -6.94
C SER A 114 -23.11 4.38 -7.98
N THR A 115 -22.78 5.45 -8.70
CA THR A 115 -23.67 6.06 -9.70
C THR A 115 -23.83 5.20 -10.96
N SER A 116 -22.77 4.52 -11.40
CA SER A 116 -22.77 3.67 -12.58
C SER A 116 -21.54 2.75 -12.61
N SER A 117 -21.63 1.66 -13.37
CA SER A 117 -20.48 0.78 -13.62
C SER A 117 -19.28 1.51 -14.25
N PHE A 118 -19.55 2.47 -15.14
CA PHE A 118 -18.51 3.31 -15.76
C PHE A 118 -17.82 4.20 -14.72
N ALA A 119 -18.58 4.81 -13.81
CA ALA A 119 -18.03 5.61 -12.71
C ALA A 119 -17.21 4.74 -11.74
N ALA A 120 -17.69 3.55 -11.37
CA ALA A 120 -16.96 2.61 -10.54
C ALA A 120 -15.61 2.22 -11.16
N LEU A 121 -15.61 1.85 -12.44
CA LEU A 121 -14.38 1.49 -13.17
C LEU A 121 -13.40 2.68 -13.27
N THR A 122 -13.94 3.90 -13.40
CA THR A 122 -13.14 5.13 -13.39
C THR A 122 -12.53 5.36 -12.02
N VAL A 123 -13.28 5.16 -10.93
CA VAL A 123 -12.75 5.18 -9.56
C VAL A 123 -11.65 4.15 -9.38
N GLY A 124 -11.85 2.91 -9.87
CA GLY A 124 -10.83 1.86 -9.83
C GLY A 124 -9.53 2.28 -10.51
N LYS A 125 -9.60 2.68 -11.78
CA LYS A 125 -8.45 3.24 -12.51
C LYS A 125 -7.73 4.35 -11.73
N ASN A 126 -8.51 5.23 -11.13
CA ASN A 126 -8.02 6.41 -10.43
C ASN A 126 -7.32 6.09 -9.10
N ILE A 127 -7.81 5.10 -8.35
CA ILE A 127 -7.14 4.59 -7.16
C ILE A 127 -5.77 4.03 -7.54
N GLU A 128 -5.69 3.22 -8.61
CA GLU A 128 -4.40 2.65 -9.04
C GLU A 128 -3.38 3.72 -9.47
N LEU A 129 -3.84 4.83 -10.05
CA LEU A 129 -2.96 5.95 -10.40
C LEU A 129 -2.45 6.68 -9.16
N LEU A 130 -3.30 6.84 -8.14
CA LEU A 130 -2.92 7.41 -6.85
C LEU A 130 -1.87 6.53 -6.16
N ASP A 131 -2.16 5.23 -6.03
CA ASP A 131 -1.29 4.25 -5.38
C ASP A 131 0.10 4.18 -6.04
N ILE A 132 0.17 4.15 -7.37
CA ILE A 132 1.46 4.20 -8.10
C ILE A 132 2.25 5.48 -7.78
N ALA A 133 1.57 6.63 -7.70
CA ALA A 133 2.22 7.90 -7.40
C ALA A 133 2.74 7.95 -5.96
N ASP A 134 1.93 7.48 -5.00
CA ASP A 134 2.26 7.51 -3.58
C ASP A 134 3.31 6.44 -3.22
N LEU A 135 3.29 5.26 -3.83
CA LEU A 135 4.37 4.27 -3.76
C LEU A 135 5.69 4.84 -4.33
N THR A 136 5.63 5.60 -5.42
CA THR A 136 6.82 6.25 -5.98
C THR A 136 7.40 7.28 -5.01
N ALA A 137 6.55 8.09 -4.38
CA ALA A 137 6.96 9.05 -3.36
C ALA A 137 7.52 8.36 -2.10
N ALA A 138 6.85 7.31 -1.61
CA ALA A 138 7.26 6.53 -0.43
C ALA A 138 8.63 5.87 -0.63
N ARG A 139 8.91 5.33 -1.82
CA ARG A 139 10.23 4.77 -2.18
C ARG A 139 11.36 5.78 -2.11
N ALA A 140 11.08 7.06 -2.36
CA ALA A 140 12.09 8.12 -2.29
C ALA A 140 12.52 8.45 -0.85
N LEU A 141 11.78 7.99 0.16
CA LEU A 141 12.05 8.23 1.59
C LEU A 141 12.93 7.15 2.23
N ILE A 142 13.26 6.07 1.52
CA ILE A 142 13.91 4.89 2.10
C ILE A 142 15.12 4.40 1.28
N PRO A 143 16.08 3.68 1.89
CA PRO A 143 17.23 3.14 1.18
C PRO A 143 16.83 2.13 0.09
N VAL A 144 17.46 2.23 -1.08
CA VAL A 144 17.20 1.41 -2.29
C VAL A 144 17.46 -0.09 -2.05
N ASP A 145 18.33 -0.42 -1.11
CA ASP A 145 18.70 -1.78 -0.72
C ASP A 145 17.81 -2.36 0.40
N SER A 146 16.84 -1.60 0.91
CA SER A 146 15.95 -2.05 1.97
C SER A 146 14.86 -3.02 1.48
N SER A 147 14.38 -3.89 2.37
CA SER A 147 13.27 -4.80 2.07
C SER A 147 11.98 -4.05 1.72
N LEU A 148 11.68 -2.95 2.43
CA LEU A 148 10.52 -2.11 2.17
C LEU A 148 10.57 -1.47 0.77
N TYR A 149 11.77 -1.04 0.33
CA TYR A 149 11.95 -0.56 -1.03
C TYR A 149 11.62 -1.65 -2.05
N THR A 150 12.04 -2.90 -1.83
CA THR A 150 11.63 -4.00 -2.71
C THR A 150 10.11 -4.23 -2.70
N VAL A 151 9.49 -4.23 -1.52
CA VAL A 151 8.03 -4.42 -1.36
C VAL A 151 7.24 -3.36 -2.11
N TYR A 152 7.54 -2.07 -1.93
CA TYR A 152 6.85 -1.00 -2.67
C TYR A 152 6.97 -1.15 -4.19
N GLY A 153 8.07 -1.72 -4.68
CA GLY A 153 8.25 -1.95 -6.13
C GLY A 153 7.38 -3.09 -6.64
N ASN A 154 7.18 -4.11 -5.83
CA ASN A 154 6.29 -5.22 -6.15
C ASN A 154 4.82 -4.77 -6.14
N LEU A 155 4.41 -3.97 -5.16
CA LEU A 155 3.08 -3.35 -5.09
C LEU A 155 2.85 -2.51 -6.35
N MET A 156 3.74 -1.58 -6.68
CA MET A 156 3.61 -0.72 -7.86
C MET A 156 3.49 -1.53 -9.17
N ASN A 157 4.22 -2.66 -9.29
CA ASN A 157 4.08 -3.56 -10.44
C ASN A 157 2.71 -4.26 -10.48
N ALA A 158 2.10 -4.55 -9.33
CA ALA A 158 0.74 -5.09 -9.23
C ALA A 158 -0.31 -4.02 -9.56
N SER A 159 -0.19 -2.81 -9.01
CA SER A 159 -1.08 -1.67 -9.29
C SER A 159 -1.10 -1.31 -10.77
N ASN A 160 0.04 -1.41 -11.47
CA ASN A 160 0.07 -1.25 -12.94
C ASN A 160 -0.75 -2.33 -13.70
N LYS A 161 -0.81 -3.56 -13.17
CA LYS A 161 -1.64 -4.63 -13.75
C LYS A 161 -3.12 -4.39 -13.46
N HIS A 162 -3.44 -3.91 -12.25
CA HIS A 162 -4.80 -3.51 -11.89
C HIS A 162 -5.29 -2.35 -12.75
N LEU A 163 -4.46 -1.31 -12.94
CA LEU A 163 -4.71 -0.18 -13.83
C LEU A 163 -5.00 -0.65 -15.26
N THR A 164 -4.20 -1.60 -15.76
CA THR A 164 -4.42 -2.23 -17.08
C THR A 164 -5.78 -2.95 -17.12
N ALA A 165 -6.15 -3.68 -16.07
CA ALA A 165 -7.43 -4.38 -15.99
C ALA A 165 -8.62 -3.39 -15.97
N PHE A 166 -8.55 -2.31 -15.20
CA PHE A 166 -9.58 -1.27 -15.18
C PHE A 166 -9.70 -0.56 -16.54
N ASN A 167 -8.59 -0.18 -17.16
CA ASN A 167 -8.60 0.43 -18.50
C ASN A 167 -9.19 -0.51 -19.55
N THR A 168 -8.89 -1.81 -19.48
CA THR A 168 -9.47 -2.81 -20.40
C THR A 168 -10.99 -2.88 -20.27
N TRP A 169 -11.51 -2.85 -19.04
CA TRP A 169 -12.96 -2.85 -18.80
C TRP A 169 -13.61 -1.53 -19.20
N LEU A 170 -12.97 -0.39 -18.95
CA LEU A 170 -13.45 0.92 -19.38
C LEU A 170 -13.60 0.99 -20.89
N ALA A 171 -12.66 0.44 -21.66
CA ALA A 171 -12.69 0.48 -23.12
C ALA A 171 -13.93 -0.19 -23.75
N VAL A 172 -14.56 -1.11 -23.03
CA VAL A 172 -15.75 -1.84 -23.48
C VAL A 172 -17.02 -1.48 -22.69
N THR A 173 -16.92 -0.60 -21.69
CA THR A 173 -18.06 -0.18 -20.87
C THR A 173 -18.69 1.06 -21.50
N PRO A 174 -20.00 1.05 -21.80
CA PRO A 174 -20.67 2.22 -22.35
C PRO A 174 -20.57 3.43 -21.42
N VAL A 175 -20.23 4.58 -21.99
CA VAL A 175 -20.29 5.87 -21.29
C VAL A 175 -21.76 6.22 -21.04
N PRO A 176 -22.15 6.67 -19.83
CA PRO A 176 -23.51 7.12 -19.58
C PRO A 176 -23.90 8.27 -20.53
N ALA A 177 -25.18 8.31 -20.93
CA ALA A 177 -25.70 9.29 -21.89
C ALA A 177 -25.66 10.75 -21.37
N VAL A 178 -25.63 10.92 -20.05
CA VAL A 178 -25.36 12.21 -19.40
C VAL A 178 -23.88 12.18 -18.99
N PRO A 179 -23.03 13.07 -19.54
CA PRO A 179 -21.65 13.14 -19.12
C PRO A 179 -21.59 13.53 -17.64
N GLU A 180 -20.96 12.66 -16.86
CA GLU A 180 -20.62 12.87 -15.47
C GLU A 180 -19.59 14.02 -15.38
N PRO A 181 -19.79 15.06 -14.55
CA PRO A 181 -18.94 16.25 -14.55
C PRO A 181 -17.46 15.92 -14.33
N GLU A 182 -16.57 16.54 -15.12
CA GLU A 182 -15.10 16.31 -15.11
C GLU A 182 -14.41 16.57 -13.75
N THR A 183 -15.15 17.12 -12.79
CA THR A 183 -14.76 17.35 -11.40
C THR A 183 -14.25 16.07 -10.69
N TYR A 184 -14.64 14.89 -11.16
CA TYR A 184 -14.22 13.60 -10.61
C TYR A 184 -12.71 13.31 -10.71
N ALA A 185 -12.01 13.85 -11.70
CA ALA A 185 -10.55 13.72 -11.82
C ALA A 185 -9.80 14.73 -10.93
N MET A 186 -10.41 15.89 -10.65
CA MET A 186 -9.79 16.96 -9.87
C MET A 186 -9.75 16.67 -8.36
N LEU A 187 -10.66 15.83 -7.84
CA LEU A 187 -10.71 15.50 -6.42
C LEU A 187 -9.46 14.74 -5.94
N LEU A 188 -8.93 13.84 -6.78
CA LEU A 188 -7.74 13.04 -6.46
C LEU A 188 -6.45 13.84 -6.59
N ALA A 189 -6.36 14.71 -7.59
CA ALA A 189 -5.26 15.66 -7.73
C ALA A 189 -5.20 16.63 -6.52
N GLY A 190 -6.34 16.97 -5.93
CA GLY A 190 -6.41 17.77 -4.70
C GLY A 190 -5.91 17.04 -3.45
N LEU A 191 -6.12 15.73 -3.34
CA LEU A 191 -5.76 14.94 -2.16
C LEU A 191 -4.31 14.46 -2.15
N ALA A 192 -3.73 14.11 -3.30
CA ALA A 192 -2.29 13.83 -3.43
C ALA A 192 -1.42 15.03 -2.99
N ILE A 193 -1.93 16.24 -3.20
CA ILE A 193 -1.29 17.48 -2.74
C ILE A 193 -1.44 17.68 -1.21
N ILE A 194 -2.55 17.24 -0.60
CA ILE A 194 -2.79 17.40 0.85
C ILE A 194 -2.00 16.38 1.66
N GLY A 195 -1.86 15.12 1.20
CA GLY A 195 -0.95 14.15 1.82
C GLY A 195 0.50 14.65 1.81
N GLY A 196 0.95 15.27 0.71
CA GLY A 196 2.26 15.94 0.64
C GLY A 196 2.40 17.21 1.49
N MET A 197 1.35 18.04 1.60
CA MET A 197 1.40 19.35 2.29
C MET A 197 1.09 19.30 3.80
N ALA A 198 0.26 18.37 4.28
CA ALA A 198 -0.02 18.21 5.71
C ALA A 198 1.24 17.79 6.50
N ARG A 199 2.19 17.11 5.84
CA ARG A 199 3.48 16.71 6.41
C ARG A 199 4.50 17.85 6.59
N ARG A 200 4.23 19.06 6.07
CA ARG A 200 5.10 20.24 6.25
C ARG A 200 4.66 21.17 7.38
N SER A 201 3.48 20.96 7.96
CA SER A 201 2.82 21.95 8.82
C SER A 201 2.69 21.57 10.30
N GLN A 202 3.25 20.42 10.73
CA GLN A 202 3.37 20.13 12.17
C GLN A 202 4.68 20.73 12.71
N PRO A 203 4.62 21.74 13.62
CA PRO A 203 5.82 22.25 14.27
C PRO A 203 6.38 21.20 15.25
N ARG A 204 7.72 21.14 15.31
CA ARG A 204 8.50 20.29 16.22
C ARG A 204 8.21 20.54 17.69
#